data_AF-A0A956YEZ9-F1
#
_entry.id   AF-A0A956YEZ9-F1
#
_cell.length_a   1.000
_cell.length_b   1.000
_cell.length_c   1.000
_cell.angle_alpha   90.00
_cell.angle_beta   90.00
_cell.angle_gamma   90.00
#
_symmetry.space_group_name_H-M   'P 1'
#
loop_
_entity.id
_entity.type
_entity.pdbx_description
1 polymer ?
#
loop_
_entity_poly.entity_id
_entity_poly.type
_entity_poly.pdbx_seq_one_letter_code
_entity_poly.pdbx_strand_id
1 'polypeptide(L)'
;MFSIAPLLVLLLAIVALNWFMPPSLATQTPSREATAVPPQISASTTNHTPSPILQATILPSPTPTATPLPAVVPEASITLLGPPAEGNFSVNDRIAFYWAYSEDLLPGQEFLFTLRENAEILAASSLRAPNFGTAYQIVLDMTDVVTEGETAVWQVQLQWQNIDQPLLASENRTLSLMKTQ
;
A
#
# COMPACT_ATOMS: atom_id res chain seq x y z
N MET A 1 -27.01 -41.17 8.51
CA MET A 1 -26.70 -40.54 9.82
C MET A 1 -25.34 -39.88 9.68
N PHE A 2 -25.29 -38.58 9.39
CA PHE A 2 -24.02 -37.85 9.29
C PHE A 2 -23.55 -37.47 10.70
N SER A 3 -22.33 -37.86 11.03
CA SER A 3 -21.70 -37.56 12.32
C SER A 3 -21.33 -36.08 12.38
N ILE A 4 -22.05 -35.32 13.21
CA ILE A 4 -21.86 -33.86 13.43
C ILE A 4 -20.62 -33.58 14.31
N ALA A 5 -19.99 -34.63 14.83
CA ALA A 5 -18.87 -34.55 15.77
C ALA A 5 -17.65 -33.72 15.30
N PRO A 6 -17.16 -33.78 14.05
CA PRO A 6 -15.93 -33.07 13.68
C PRO A 6 -16.12 -31.55 13.57
N LEU A 7 -17.32 -31.09 13.19
CA LEU A 7 -17.63 -29.67 13.06
C LEU A 7 -17.66 -28.96 14.42
N LEU A 8 -18.24 -29.63 15.42
CA LEU A 8 -18.34 -29.11 16.80
C LEU A 8 -16.96 -28.99 17.46
N VAL A 9 -16.06 -29.94 17.21
CA VAL A 9 -14.69 -29.90 17.72
C VAL A 9 -13.90 -28.74 17.10
N LEU A 10 -14.06 -28.49 15.79
CA LEU A 10 -13.41 -27.38 15.11
C LEU A 10 -13.89 -26.02 15.63
N LEU A 11 -15.20 -25.85 15.83
CA LEU A 11 -15.77 -24.62 16.38
C LEU A 11 -15.27 -24.33 17.80
N LEU A 12 -15.18 -25.36 18.65
CA LEU A 12 -14.62 -25.22 20.00
C LEU A 12 -13.14 -24.82 19.98
N ALA A 13 -12.35 -25.34 19.03
CA ALA A 13 -10.94 -24.99 18.90
C ALA A 13 -10.75 -23.51 18.50
N ILE A 14 -11.56 -23.00 17.57
CA ILE A 14 -11.49 -21.59 17.13
C ILE A 14 -11.85 -20.65 18.28
N VAL A 15 -12.89 -20.99 19.06
CA VAL A 15 -13.31 -20.19 20.22
C VAL A 15 -12.22 -20.18 21.31
N ALA A 16 -11.56 -21.31 21.57
CA ALA A 16 -10.47 -21.38 22.53
C ALA A 16 -9.24 -20.54 22.12
N LEU A 17 -8.91 -20.50 20.82
CA LEU A 17 -7.82 -19.68 20.28
C LEU A 17 -8.09 -18.17 20.43
N ASN A 18 -9.35 -17.75 20.29
CA ASN A 18 -9.71 -16.34 20.41
C ASN A 18 -9.62 -15.80 21.86
N TRP A 19 -9.73 -16.69 22.85
CA TRP A 19 -9.60 -16.31 24.27
C TRP A 19 -8.15 -16.18 24.76
N PHE A 20 -7.19 -16.78 24.04
CA PHE A 20 -5.79 -16.81 24.45
C PHE A 20 -4.94 -15.69 23.85
N MET A 21 -5.49 -14.82 23.01
CA MET A 21 -4.78 -13.63 22.53
C MET A 21 -4.96 -12.45 23.50
N PRO A 22 -3.86 -11.93 24.09
CA PRO A 22 -3.93 -10.67 24.81
C PRO A 22 -4.23 -9.52 23.84
N PRO A 23 -4.96 -8.47 24.28
CA PRO A 23 -5.11 -7.26 23.48
C PRO A 23 -3.73 -6.66 23.20
N SER A 24 -3.46 -6.37 21.93
CA SER A 24 -2.27 -5.63 21.52
C SER A 24 -2.21 -4.31 22.27
N LEU A 25 -1.16 -4.10 23.06
CA LEU A 25 -0.86 -2.84 23.71
C LEU A 25 -0.60 -1.80 22.63
N ALA A 26 -1.55 -0.89 22.43
CA ALA A 26 -1.32 0.31 21.64
C ALA A 26 -0.18 1.11 22.30
N THR A 27 0.97 1.15 21.63
CA THR A 27 2.14 1.94 22.02
C THR A 27 1.76 3.41 22.07
N GLN A 28 2.14 4.03 23.19
CA GLN A 28 1.79 5.36 23.63
C GLN A 28 2.28 6.47 22.70
N THR A 29 1.42 7.49 22.59
CA THR A 29 1.68 8.85 22.11
C THR A 29 2.86 9.49 22.86
N PRO A 30 3.89 10.02 22.19
CA PRO A 30 4.73 11.03 22.82
C PRO A 30 3.98 12.37 22.85
N SER A 31 3.39 12.65 24.00
CA SER A 31 2.96 14.00 24.40
C SER A 31 4.20 14.87 24.57
N ARG A 32 4.33 15.92 23.76
CA ARG A 32 5.30 16.99 23.98
C ARG A 32 4.55 18.25 24.38
N GLU A 33 4.25 18.31 25.66
CA GLU A 33 3.84 19.51 26.36
C GLU A 33 5.08 20.39 26.55
N ALA A 34 5.13 21.55 25.90
CA ALA A 34 6.16 22.56 26.12
C ALA A 34 5.49 23.81 26.69
N THR A 35 5.57 23.94 28.01
CA THR A 35 5.20 25.13 28.77
C THR A 35 6.05 26.33 28.31
N ALA A 36 5.41 27.34 27.73
CA ALA A 36 6.05 28.62 27.45
C ALA A 36 6.11 29.46 28.74
N VAL A 37 7.32 29.72 29.24
CA VAL A 37 7.61 30.72 30.27
C VAL A 37 7.72 32.08 29.58
N PRO A 38 7.00 33.14 30.01
CA PRO A 38 7.16 34.47 29.42
C PRO A 38 8.49 35.11 29.88
N PRO A 39 9.30 35.70 28.99
CA PRO A 39 10.46 36.48 29.40
C PRO A 39 10.04 37.86 29.94
N GLN A 40 10.30 38.08 31.23
CA GLN A 40 10.30 39.39 31.88
C GLN A 40 11.59 40.13 31.50
N ILE A 41 11.48 41.24 30.76
CA ILE A 41 12.63 42.11 30.45
C ILE A 41 12.50 43.38 31.27
N SER A 42 13.37 43.52 32.27
CA SER A 42 13.59 44.75 33.01
C SER A 42 14.29 45.78 32.13
N ALA A 43 13.71 46.97 31.99
CA ALA A 43 14.38 48.11 31.36
C ALA A 43 15.48 48.64 32.29
N SER A 44 16.72 48.69 31.81
CA SER A 44 17.80 49.46 32.42
C SER A 44 18.32 50.46 31.38
N THR A 45 18.08 51.74 31.65
CA THR A 45 18.52 52.87 30.86
C THR A 45 20.00 53.15 31.14
N THR A 46 20.87 53.02 30.14
CA THR A 46 22.20 53.64 30.16
C THR A 46 22.62 54.06 28.75
N ASN A 47 22.89 55.36 28.61
CA ASN A 47 23.50 56.02 27.46
C ASN A 47 24.82 55.35 27.08
N HIS A 48 24.96 54.84 25.85
CA HIS A 48 26.26 54.62 25.23
C HIS A 48 26.22 54.82 23.70
N THR A 49 27.22 55.57 23.25
CA THR A 49 27.71 55.87 21.90
C THR A 49 27.34 54.86 20.80
N PRO A 50 26.86 55.29 19.61
CA PRO A 50 26.55 54.35 18.53
C PRO A 50 27.85 53.71 18.03
N SER A 51 27.95 52.39 18.23
CA SER A 51 28.95 51.56 17.56
C SER A 51 28.54 51.38 16.09
N PRO A 52 29.48 51.27 15.14
CA PRO A 52 29.16 51.03 13.74
C PRO A 52 28.36 49.73 13.62
N ILE A 53 27.17 49.81 13.02
CA ILE A 53 26.34 48.65 12.69
C ILE A 53 27.11 47.87 11.62
N LEU A 54 27.72 46.75 12.01
CA LEU A 54 28.16 45.75 11.04
C LEU A 54 26.90 45.16 10.41
N GLN A 55 26.67 45.48 9.14
CA GLN A 55 25.61 44.86 8.35
C GLN A 55 25.89 43.35 8.29
N ALA A 56 25.17 42.56 9.09
CA ALA A 56 25.17 41.12 8.95
C ALA A 56 24.49 40.79 7.62
N THR A 57 25.29 40.44 6.60
CA THR A 57 24.78 39.85 5.38
C THR A 57 24.09 38.54 5.74
N ILE A 58 22.76 38.53 5.70
CA ILE A 58 21.95 37.31 5.82
C ILE A 58 22.24 36.48 4.56
N LEU A 59 23.15 35.52 4.69
CA LEU A 59 23.43 34.58 3.61
C LEU A 59 22.21 33.65 3.49
N PRO A 60 21.59 33.49 2.31
CA PRO A 60 20.48 32.58 2.15
C PRO A 60 20.94 31.17 2.53
N SER A 61 20.25 30.54 3.48
CA SER A 61 20.46 29.13 3.78
C SER A 61 20.18 28.33 2.51
N PRO A 62 21.04 27.37 2.11
CA PRO A 62 20.74 26.54 0.96
C PRO A 62 19.42 25.81 1.21
N THR A 63 18.48 25.95 0.27
CA THR A 63 17.28 25.12 0.24
C THR A 63 17.73 23.67 0.07
N PRO A 64 17.29 22.73 0.92
CA PRO A 64 17.65 21.33 0.75
C PRO A 64 17.17 20.84 -0.62
N THR A 65 18.10 20.37 -1.45
CA THR A 65 17.78 19.69 -2.72
C THR A 65 17.12 18.36 -2.38
N ALA A 66 15.94 18.10 -2.94
CA ALA A 66 15.27 16.81 -2.77
C ALA A 66 16.19 15.68 -3.30
N THR A 67 16.44 14.68 -2.46
CA THR A 67 17.15 13.47 -2.88
C THR A 67 16.26 12.70 -3.86
N PRO A 68 16.74 12.33 -5.06
CA PRO A 68 15.94 11.55 -6.01
C PRO A 68 15.62 10.18 -5.42
N LEU A 69 14.40 9.69 -5.64
CA LEU A 69 14.05 8.33 -5.25
C LEU A 69 14.84 7.33 -6.12
N PRO A 70 15.23 6.17 -5.57
CA PRO A 70 15.88 5.12 -6.34
C PRO A 70 15.04 4.71 -7.55
N ALA A 71 15.69 4.53 -8.69
CA ALA A 71 15.07 3.90 -9.86
C ALA A 71 14.95 2.39 -9.66
N VAL A 72 14.09 1.74 -10.44
CA VAL A 72 14.00 0.27 -10.51
C VAL A 72 15.28 -0.29 -11.14
N VAL A 73 15.69 -1.48 -10.69
CA VAL A 73 16.83 -2.21 -11.26
C VAL A 73 16.54 -2.48 -12.75
N PRO A 74 17.47 -2.21 -13.69
CA PRO A 74 17.20 -2.28 -15.13
C PRO A 74 16.66 -3.63 -15.65
N GLU A 75 16.92 -4.72 -14.93
CA GLU A 75 16.50 -6.09 -15.30
C GLU A 75 15.28 -6.58 -14.52
N ALA A 76 14.70 -5.74 -13.67
CA ALA A 76 13.56 -6.14 -12.85
C ALA A 76 12.32 -6.39 -13.71
N SER A 77 11.60 -7.48 -13.44
CA SER A 77 10.41 -7.86 -14.20
C SER A 77 9.27 -8.33 -13.32
N ILE A 78 8.04 -7.99 -13.73
CA ILE A 78 6.81 -8.52 -13.14
C ILE A 78 6.32 -9.64 -14.07
N THR A 79 6.25 -10.86 -13.55
CA THR A 79 5.76 -12.02 -14.31
C THR A 79 4.36 -12.36 -13.81
N LEU A 80 3.35 -12.21 -14.68
CA LEU A 80 2.00 -12.63 -14.36
C LEU A 80 1.89 -14.16 -14.47
N LEU A 81 1.41 -14.81 -13.41
CA LEU A 81 1.37 -16.28 -13.32
C LEU A 81 -0.05 -16.82 -13.47
N GLY A 82 -1.05 -16.06 -13.02
CA GLY A 82 -2.45 -16.37 -13.28
C GLY A 82 -3.40 -15.27 -12.84
N PRO A 83 -4.67 -15.32 -13.27
CA PRO A 83 -5.24 -16.33 -14.15
C PRO A 83 -4.64 -16.32 -15.58
N PRO A 84 -4.78 -17.40 -16.36
CA PRO A 84 -4.39 -17.41 -17.76
C PRO A 84 -5.01 -16.24 -18.51
N ALA A 85 -4.25 -15.67 -19.45
CA ALA A 85 -4.82 -14.69 -20.38
C ALA A 85 -5.95 -15.35 -21.18
N GLU A 86 -6.98 -14.56 -21.49
CA GLU A 86 -8.16 -14.99 -22.27
C GLU A 86 -8.93 -16.15 -21.60
N GLY A 87 -8.76 -16.33 -20.30
CA GLY A 87 -9.55 -17.28 -19.52
C GLY A 87 -11.01 -16.85 -19.45
N ASN A 88 -11.92 -17.84 -19.51
CA ASN A 88 -13.35 -17.64 -19.33
C ASN A 88 -13.71 -17.92 -17.88
N PHE A 89 -14.32 -16.96 -17.23
CA PHE A 89 -14.73 -17.05 -15.83
C PHE A 89 -16.17 -16.58 -15.67
N SER A 90 -16.88 -17.15 -14.70
CA SER A 90 -18.20 -16.64 -14.31
C SER A 90 -18.06 -15.35 -13.51
N VAL A 91 -19.03 -14.45 -13.65
CA VAL A 91 -19.18 -13.30 -12.72
C VAL A 91 -19.47 -13.73 -11.29
N ASN A 92 -19.83 -14.99 -11.05
CA ASN A 92 -20.02 -15.55 -9.71
C ASN A 92 -18.77 -16.29 -9.19
N ASP A 93 -17.67 -16.31 -9.96
CA ASP A 93 -16.46 -17.01 -9.57
C ASP A 93 -15.63 -16.18 -8.59
N ARG A 94 -14.89 -16.90 -7.73
CA ARG A 94 -13.80 -16.33 -6.95
C ARG A 94 -12.48 -16.56 -7.67
N ILE A 95 -11.89 -15.48 -8.19
CA ILE A 95 -10.71 -15.55 -9.07
C ILE A 95 -9.46 -15.13 -8.30
N ALA A 96 -8.42 -15.97 -8.37
CA ALA A 96 -7.11 -15.69 -7.82
C ALA A 96 -6.17 -15.12 -8.90
N PHE A 97 -5.68 -13.91 -8.66
CA PHE A 97 -4.67 -13.22 -9.44
C PHE A 97 -3.33 -13.36 -8.73
N TYR A 98 -2.31 -13.83 -9.41
CA TYR A 98 -1.01 -14.05 -8.79
C TYR A 98 0.13 -13.76 -9.77
N TRP A 99 1.21 -13.19 -9.23
CA TRP A 99 2.38 -12.75 -9.98
C TRP A 99 3.64 -12.92 -9.15
N ALA A 100 4.78 -12.94 -9.83
CA ALA A 100 6.10 -12.88 -9.22
C ALA A 100 6.81 -11.59 -9.65
N TYR A 101 7.74 -11.15 -8.82
CA TYR A 101 8.67 -10.07 -9.13
C TYR A 101 10.09 -10.61 -9.00
N SER A 102 10.97 -10.25 -9.93
CA SER A 102 12.33 -10.83 -9.98
C SER A 102 13.25 -10.32 -8.87
N GLU A 103 12.92 -9.17 -8.27
CA GLU A 103 13.72 -8.51 -7.24
C GLU A 103 12.98 -8.43 -5.91
N ASP A 104 13.70 -8.04 -4.85
CA ASP A 104 13.09 -7.64 -3.59
C ASP A 104 12.51 -6.22 -3.69
N LEU A 105 11.36 -5.99 -3.05
CA LEU A 105 10.78 -4.65 -2.95
C LEU A 105 11.65 -3.76 -2.06
N LEU A 106 11.98 -2.56 -2.55
CA LEU A 106 12.63 -1.55 -1.73
C LEU A 106 11.66 -0.98 -0.68
N PRO A 107 12.15 -0.56 0.50
CA PRO A 107 11.31 0.07 1.51
C PRO A 107 10.60 1.31 0.95
N GLY A 108 9.27 1.30 0.99
CA GLY A 108 8.46 2.37 0.40
C GLY A 108 7.87 2.04 -0.97
N GLN A 109 8.22 0.91 -1.58
CA GLN A 109 7.55 0.42 -2.79
C GLN A 109 6.30 -0.38 -2.45
N GLU A 110 5.38 -0.44 -3.40
CA GLU A 110 4.22 -1.33 -3.37
C GLU A 110 3.78 -1.73 -4.78
N PHE A 111 3.15 -2.90 -4.87
CA PHE A 111 2.39 -3.29 -6.05
C PHE A 111 0.99 -2.71 -5.97
N LEU A 112 0.53 -2.08 -7.05
CA LEU A 112 -0.85 -1.73 -7.30
C LEU A 112 -1.44 -2.70 -8.33
N PHE A 113 -2.35 -3.55 -7.88
CA PHE A 113 -3.20 -4.34 -8.76
C PHE A 113 -4.39 -3.49 -9.20
N THR A 114 -4.75 -3.60 -10.47
CA THR A 114 -5.98 -3.01 -11.03
C THR A 114 -6.72 -4.04 -11.88
N LEU A 115 -8.04 -4.08 -11.74
CA LEU A 115 -8.98 -4.75 -12.63
C LEU A 115 -9.89 -3.68 -13.25
N ARG A 116 -9.99 -3.67 -14.58
CA ARG A 116 -10.72 -2.64 -15.33
C ARG A 116 -11.69 -3.27 -16.33
N GLU A 117 -12.84 -2.63 -16.54
CA GLU A 117 -13.79 -2.94 -17.62
C GLU A 117 -14.11 -1.62 -18.34
N ASN A 118 -14.02 -1.58 -19.67
CA ASN A 118 -14.33 -0.37 -20.47
C ASN A 118 -13.71 0.96 -19.97
N ALA A 119 -12.47 0.89 -19.46
CA ALA A 119 -11.68 1.97 -18.83
C ALA A 119 -12.08 2.36 -17.39
N GLU A 120 -13.14 1.80 -16.84
CA GLU A 120 -13.51 1.94 -15.43
C GLU A 120 -12.68 1.00 -14.57
N ILE A 121 -12.20 1.48 -13.41
CA ILE A 121 -11.52 0.63 -12.42
C ILE A 121 -12.60 -0.02 -11.55
N LEU A 122 -12.76 -1.33 -11.73
CA LEU A 122 -13.70 -2.13 -10.95
C LEU A 122 -13.12 -2.51 -9.59
N ALA A 123 -11.82 -2.84 -9.56
CA ALA A 123 -11.11 -3.16 -8.33
C ALA A 123 -9.67 -2.65 -8.38
N ALA A 124 -9.18 -2.17 -7.24
CA ALA A 124 -7.79 -1.83 -7.02
C ALA A 124 -7.34 -2.31 -5.65
N SER A 125 -6.10 -2.77 -5.53
CA SER A 125 -5.54 -3.25 -4.27
C SER A 125 -4.03 -3.09 -4.25
N SER A 126 -3.48 -2.74 -3.08
CA SER A 126 -2.04 -2.61 -2.90
C SER A 126 -1.43 -3.74 -2.07
N LEU A 127 -0.25 -4.21 -2.46
CA LEU A 127 0.54 -5.21 -1.73
C LEU A 127 1.98 -4.76 -1.55
N ARG A 128 2.52 -4.99 -0.35
CA ARG A 128 3.88 -4.57 0.05
C ARG A 128 4.79 -5.73 0.43
N ALA A 129 4.24 -6.93 0.48
CA ALA A 129 4.98 -8.13 0.85
C ALA A 129 4.39 -9.33 0.11
N PRO A 130 5.21 -10.33 -0.23
CA PRO A 130 4.73 -11.62 -0.72
C PRO A 130 3.74 -12.23 0.28
N ASN A 131 2.65 -12.78 -0.23
CA ASN A 131 1.63 -13.47 0.56
C ASN A 131 1.32 -14.87 0.02
N PHE A 132 2.08 -15.34 -0.98
CA PHE A 132 1.94 -16.66 -1.58
C PHE A 132 3.33 -17.26 -1.86
N GLY A 133 4.02 -17.68 -0.80
CA GLY A 133 5.43 -18.07 -0.88
C GLY A 133 6.31 -16.85 -1.18
N THR A 134 7.08 -16.90 -2.26
CA THR A 134 7.84 -15.75 -2.78
C THR A 134 7.04 -14.90 -3.78
N ALA A 135 5.80 -15.31 -4.08
CA ALA A 135 4.91 -14.64 -5.01
C ALA A 135 3.83 -13.82 -4.27
N TYR A 136 3.06 -13.09 -5.07
CA TYR A 136 1.97 -12.24 -4.62
C TYR A 136 0.66 -12.78 -5.16
N GLN A 137 -0.40 -12.63 -4.39
CA GLN A 137 -1.74 -13.08 -4.72
C GLN A 137 -2.81 -12.09 -4.23
N ILE A 138 -3.80 -11.84 -5.06
CA ILE A 138 -5.08 -11.22 -4.71
C ILE A 138 -6.18 -12.19 -5.10
N VAL A 139 -7.19 -12.32 -4.26
CA VAL A 139 -8.38 -13.12 -4.57
C VAL A 139 -9.59 -12.21 -4.54
N LEU A 140 -10.29 -12.10 -5.67
CA LEU A 140 -11.51 -11.30 -5.79
C LEU A 140 -12.72 -12.21 -5.93
N ASP A 141 -13.80 -11.85 -5.25
CA ASP A 141 -15.13 -12.38 -5.54
C ASP A 141 -15.74 -11.51 -6.65
N MET A 142 -15.99 -12.09 -7.82
CA MET A 142 -16.45 -11.30 -8.97
C MET A 142 -17.88 -10.81 -8.81
N THR A 143 -18.65 -11.40 -7.90
CA THR A 143 -20.04 -11.02 -7.60
C THR A 143 -20.14 -9.58 -7.08
N ASP A 144 -19.10 -9.14 -6.35
CA ASP A 144 -19.04 -7.81 -5.73
C ASP A 144 -18.37 -6.76 -6.64
N VAL A 145 -17.79 -7.18 -7.77
CA VAL A 145 -16.89 -6.35 -8.59
C VAL A 145 -17.46 -6.08 -9.98
N VAL A 146 -18.12 -7.07 -10.61
CA VAL A 146 -18.56 -6.98 -12.01
C VAL A 146 -20.06 -7.24 -12.10
N THR A 147 -20.80 -6.30 -12.70
CA THR A 147 -22.27 -6.41 -12.85
C THR A 147 -22.70 -6.79 -14.27
N GLU A 148 -21.94 -6.40 -15.29
CA GLU A 148 -22.37 -6.55 -16.68
C GLU A 148 -21.76 -7.77 -17.38
N GLY A 149 -20.51 -8.11 -17.08
CA GLY A 149 -19.87 -9.37 -17.46
C GLY A 149 -19.61 -9.46 -18.96
N GLU A 150 -18.55 -8.79 -19.41
CA GLU A 150 -18.05 -8.94 -20.79
C GLU A 150 -16.56 -9.24 -20.83
N THR A 151 -15.74 -8.22 -20.60
CA THR A 151 -14.29 -8.31 -20.75
C THR A 151 -13.61 -7.40 -19.73
N ALA A 152 -12.83 -8.02 -18.86
CA ALA A 152 -12.04 -7.29 -17.88
C ALA A 152 -10.54 -7.40 -18.20
N VAL A 153 -9.79 -6.35 -17.93
CA VAL A 153 -8.34 -6.31 -18.07
C VAL A 153 -7.72 -6.09 -16.71
N TRP A 154 -6.79 -6.97 -16.33
CA TRP A 154 -6.01 -6.79 -15.11
C TRP A 154 -4.55 -6.49 -15.41
N GLN A 155 -3.94 -5.71 -14.52
CA GLN A 155 -2.55 -5.30 -14.60
C GLN A 155 -2.00 -5.11 -13.18
N VAL A 156 -0.69 -5.34 -13.03
CA VAL A 156 0.06 -5.03 -11.83
C VAL A 156 1.11 -3.97 -12.14
N GLN A 157 1.20 -2.96 -11.28
CA GLN A 157 2.18 -1.88 -11.37
C GLN A 157 3.01 -1.83 -10.10
N LEU A 158 4.32 -1.66 -10.23
CA LEU A 158 5.20 -1.32 -9.12
C LEU A 158 5.28 0.20 -9.03
N GLN A 159 5.08 0.77 -7.85
CA GLN A 159 5.18 2.21 -7.62
C GLN A 159 5.79 2.54 -6.26
N TRP A 160 6.19 3.79 -6.08
CA TRP A 160 6.50 4.33 -4.75
C TRP A 160 5.21 4.70 -4.03
N GLN A 161 5.16 4.48 -2.72
CA GLN A 161 4.04 4.91 -1.89
C GLN A 161 3.83 6.41 -2.00
N ASN A 162 2.57 6.83 -2.17
CA ASN A 162 2.16 8.23 -2.33
C ASN A 162 2.67 8.91 -3.61
N ILE A 163 3.11 8.14 -4.60
CA ILE A 163 3.49 8.64 -5.92
C ILE A 163 2.72 7.81 -6.96
N ASP A 164 1.76 8.44 -7.63
CA ASP A 164 0.89 7.78 -8.63
C ASP A 164 1.58 7.55 -9.98
N GLN A 165 2.92 7.59 -10.00
CA GLN A 165 3.72 7.29 -11.18
C GLN A 165 4.26 5.86 -11.08
N PRO A 166 3.86 4.96 -12.00
CA PRO A 166 4.38 3.61 -12.01
C PRO A 166 5.86 3.61 -12.37
N LEU A 167 6.63 2.82 -11.64
CA LEU A 167 8.04 2.55 -11.91
C LEU A 167 8.22 1.44 -12.94
N LEU A 168 7.36 0.42 -12.85
CA LEU A 168 7.33 -0.73 -13.74
C LEU A 168 5.88 -1.20 -13.83
N ALA A 169 5.47 -1.70 -14.99
CA ALA A 169 4.14 -2.28 -15.19
C ALA A 169 4.27 -3.65 -15.84
N SER A 170 3.40 -4.58 -15.44
CA SER A 170 3.22 -5.83 -16.17
C SER A 170 2.57 -5.58 -17.52
N GLU A 171 2.54 -6.62 -18.35
CA GLU A 171 1.60 -6.68 -19.46
C GLU A 171 0.15 -6.57 -18.98
N ASN A 172 -0.75 -6.22 -19.90
CA ASN A 172 -2.19 -6.29 -19.66
C ASN A 172 -2.68 -7.72 -19.94
N ARG A 173 -3.50 -8.27 -19.04
CA ARG A 173 -4.17 -9.56 -19.26
C ARG A 173 -5.67 -9.44 -19.28
N THR A 174 -6.26 -9.94 -20.37
CA THR A 174 -7.69 -9.94 -20.59
C THR A 174 -8.33 -11.18 -19.98
N LEU A 175 -9.53 -11.02 -19.43
CA LEU A 175 -10.42 -12.07 -18.95
C LEU A 175 -11.77 -11.90 -19.63
N SER A 176 -12.38 -13.01 -20.02
CA SER A 176 -13.77 -13.06 -20.46
C SER A 176 -14.65 -13.40 -19.29
N LEU A 177 -15.59 -12.52 -18.96
CA LEU A 177 -16.49 -12.68 -17.83
C LEU A 177 -17.88 -13.03 -18.34
N MET A 178 -18.44 -14.15 -17.88
CA MET A 178 -19.71 -14.68 -18.35
C MET A 178 -20.75 -14.66 -17.24
N LYS A 179 -21.96 -14.20 -17.57
CA LYS A 179 -23.13 -14.44 -16.72
C LYS A 179 -23.55 -15.90 -16.84
N THR A 180 -23.59 -16.60 -15.71
CA THR A 180 -24.27 -17.89 -15.65
C THR A 180 -25.77 -17.61 -15.72
N GLN A 181 -26.44 -18.17 -16.73
CA GLN A 181 -27.90 -18.07 -16.91
C GLN A 181 -28.65 -18.92 -15.89
#